data_AF-A0A212PHB7-F1
#
_entry.id   AF-A0A212PHB7-F1
#
_cell.length_a   1.000
_cell.length_b   1.000
_cell.length_c   1.000
_cell.angle_alpha   90.00
_cell.angle_beta   90.00
_cell.angle_gamma   90.00
#
_symmetry.space_group_name_H-M   'P 1'
#
loop_
_entity.id
_entity.type
_entity.pdbx_description
1 polymer ?
#
loop_
_entity_poly.entity_id
_entity_poly.type
_entity_poly.pdbx_seq_one_letter_code
_entity_poly.pdbx_strand_id
1 'polypeptide(L)' 'MHKRNSGGCRTKIRELLKLGTELYTAIRAGLRRKGPWAMSRKLATHTGLTKKCMQDRGLVSVKELWVKIHYPATAR' A
#
# COMPACT_ATOMS: atom_id res chain seq x y z
N MET A 1 -8.11 -23.97 -3.18
CA MET A 1 -8.43 -22.52 -3.24
C MET A 1 -7.14 -21.72 -3.35
N HIS A 2 -6.83 -21.13 -4.51
CA HIS A 2 -5.75 -20.13 -4.66
C HIS A 2 -6.13 -19.22 -5.82
N LYS A 3 -6.88 -18.14 -5.55
CA LYS A 3 -7.20 -17.15 -6.59
C LYS A 3 -5.91 -16.42 -6.95
N ARG A 4 -5.31 -16.80 -8.08
CA ARG A 4 -4.17 -16.10 -8.68
C ARG A 4 -4.55 -14.63 -8.85
N ASN A 5 -3.69 -13.81 -8.27
CA ASN A 5 -3.91 -12.40 -7.99
C ASN A 5 -4.03 -11.59 -9.29
N SER A 6 -4.95 -10.62 -9.30
CA SER A 6 -5.20 -9.59 -10.31
C SER A 6 -5.75 -10.04 -11.67
N GLY A 7 -7.06 -9.80 -11.90
CA GLY A 7 -7.62 -9.62 -13.24
C GLY A 7 -6.81 -8.59 -14.04
N GLY A 8 -6.92 -8.61 -15.37
CA GLY A 8 -5.99 -7.96 -16.31
C GLY A 8 -5.64 -6.48 -16.05
N CYS A 9 -4.76 -5.92 -16.88
CA CYS A 9 -4.15 -4.59 -16.69
C CYS A 9 -5.14 -3.48 -16.24
N ARG A 10 -6.38 -3.49 -16.76
CA ARG A 10 -7.44 -2.56 -16.38
C ARG A 10 -7.85 -2.65 -14.91
N THR A 11 -7.96 -3.86 -14.35
CA THR A 11 -8.32 -4.06 -12.94
C THR A 11 -7.23 -3.52 -12.03
N LYS A 12 -5.96 -3.80 -12.34
CA LYS A 12 -4.81 -3.23 -11.60
C LYS A 12 -4.82 -1.71 -11.59
N ILE A 13 -5.03 -1.08 -12.74
CA ILE A 13 -5.05 0.38 -12.83
C ILE A 13 -6.17 0.94 -11.95
N ARG A 14 -7.37 0.36 -12.01
CA ARG A 14 -8.51 0.80 -11.19
C ARG A 14 -8.25 0.62 -9.69
N GLU A 15 -7.62 -0.47 -9.27
CA GLU A 15 -7.26 -0.70 -7.87
C GLU A 15 -6.19 0.28 -7.38
N LEU A 16 -5.17 0.57 -8.19
CA LEU A 16 -4.14 1.57 -7.86
C LEU A 16 -4.72 2.98 -7.78
N LEU A 17 -5.65 3.34 -8.67
CA LEU A 17 -6.35 4.62 -8.59
C LEU A 17 -7.21 4.75 -7.33
N LYS A 18 -7.90 3.67 -6.92
CA LYS A 18 -8.65 3.63 -5.64
C LYS A 18 -7.75 3.80 -4.42
N LEU A 19 -6.49 3.42 -4.53
CA LEU A 19 -5.48 3.58 -3.49
C LEU A 19 -4.89 5.00 -3.44
N GLY A 20 -5.25 5.88 -4.39
CA GLY A 20 -4.73 7.25 -4.47
C GLY A 20 -3.41 7.36 -5.24
N THR A 21 -3.00 6.33 -5.98
CA THR A 21 -1.85 6.41 -6.88
C THR A 21 -2.18 7.32 -8.07
N GLU A 22 -1.24 8.18 -8.44
CA GLU A 22 -1.34 9.06 -9.61
C GLU A 22 -1.54 8.25 -10.92
N LEU A 23 -2.33 8.78 -11.85
CA LEU A 23 -2.84 8.05 -13.02
C LEU A 23 -1.72 7.50 -13.91
N TYR A 24 -0.72 8.31 -14.23
CA TYR A 24 0.41 7.90 -15.06
C TYR A 24 1.20 6.77 -14.38
N THR A 25 1.42 6.89 -13.08
CA THR A 25 2.07 5.88 -12.25
C THR A 25 1.26 4.58 -12.20
N ALA A 26 -0.07 4.66 -12.09
CA ALA A 26 -0.97 3.52 -12.12
C ALA A 26 -0.97 2.80 -13.47
N ILE A 27 -0.99 3.53 -14.59
CA ILE A 27 -0.92 2.98 -15.96
C ILE A 27 0.40 2.23 -16.16
N ARG A 28 1.53 2.86 -15.81
CA ARG A 28 2.87 2.25 -15.92
C ARG A 28 2.99 0.97 -15.10
N ALA A 29 2.37 0.93 -13.92
CA ALA A 29 2.34 -0.24 -13.06
C ALA A 29 1.38 -1.32 -13.58
N GLY A 30 0.23 -0.95 -14.15
CA GLY A 30 -0.75 -1.86 -14.71
C GLY A 30 -0.27 -2.60 -15.95
N LEU A 31 0.49 -1.93 -16.82
CA LEU A 31 1.09 -2.52 -18.04
C LEU A 31 2.21 -3.53 -17.74
N ARG A 32 2.75 -3.53 -16.52
CA ARG A 32 3.84 -4.43 -16.13
C ARG A 32 3.30 -5.83 -15.87
N ARG A 33 3.83 -6.81 -16.61
CA ARG A 33 3.56 -8.25 -16.43
C ARG A 33 4.39 -8.89 -15.30
N LYS A 34 4.89 -8.11 -14.35
CA LYS A 34 5.69 -8.63 -13.23
C LYS A 34 4.78 -9.20 -12.15
N GLY A 35 5.24 -10.25 -11.49
CA GLY A 35 4.52 -10.91 -10.41
C GLY A 35 4.33 -9.99 -9.19
N PRO A 36 3.43 -10.36 -8.26
CA PRO A 36 3.07 -9.52 -7.12
C PRO A 36 4.26 -9.07 -6.29
N TRP A 37 5.21 -9.97 -5.99
CA TRP A 37 6.42 -9.64 -5.20
C TRP A 37 7.27 -8.52 -5.81
N ALA A 38 7.50 -8.59 -7.13
CA ALA A 38 8.25 -7.57 -7.83
C ALA A 38 7.51 -6.23 -7.91
N MET A 39 6.17 -6.24 -7.81
CA MET A 39 5.33 -5.05 -7.80
C MET A 39 5.24 -4.41 -6.41
N SER A 40 5.20 -5.19 -5.33
CA SER A 40 5.10 -4.67 -3.96
C SER A 40 6.18 -3.66 -3.61
N ARG A 41 7.36 -3.79 -4.21
CA ARG A 41 8.55 -2.95 -3.97
C ARG A 41 8.60 -1.71 -4.85
N LYS A 42 7.58 -1.44 -5.68
CA LYS A 42 7.60 -0.36 -6.67
C LYS A 42 6.86 0.87 -6.17
N LEU A 43 7.30 2.01 -6.70
CA LEU A 43 6.78 3.33 -6.38
C LEU A 43 5.26 3.41 -6.50
N ALA A 44 4.66 2.84 -7.55
CA ALA A 44 3.21 2.85 -7.74
C ALA A 44 2.42 2.17 -6.62
N THR A 45 3.01 1.15 -5.98
CA THR A 45 2.44 0.48 -4.83
C THR A 45 2.74 1.26 -3.55
N HIS A 46 3.93 1.85 -3.42
CA HIS A 46 4.30 2.68 -2.27
C HIS A 46 3.48 3.98 -2.20
N THR A 47 3.14 4.60 -3.33
CA THR A 47 2.32 5.82 -3.38
C THR A 47 0.85 5.56 -3.06
N GLY A 48 0.34 4.38 -3.40
CA GLY A 48 -1.04 3.98 -3.05
C GLY A 48 -1.16 3.39 -1.63
N LEU A 49 -0.07 2.84 -1.10
CA LEU A 49 0.03 2.30 0.26
C LEU A 49 0.85 3.23 1.16
N THR A 50 0.52 4.52 1.14
CA THR A 50 1.10 5.45 2.11
C THR A 50 0.66 5.08 3.52
N LYS A 51 1.48 5.45 4.52
CA LYS A 51 1.17 5.21 5.94
C LYS A 51 -0.22 5.75 6.33
N LYS A 52 -0.61 6.90 5.77
CA LYS A 52 -1.94 7.49 5.98
C LYS A 52 -3.07 6.60 5.47
N CYS A 53 -2.98 6.13 4.22
CA CYS A 53 -3.97 5.19 3.65
C CYS A 53 -4.05 3.87 4.44
N MET A 54 -2.93 3.42 5.04
CA MET A 54 -2.92 2.25 5.92
C MET A 54 -3.56 2.53 7.28
N GLN A 55 -3.28 3.69 7.89
CA GLN A 55 -3.89 4.13 9.14
C GLN A 55 -5.41 4.32 8.99
N ASP A 56 -5.87 4.91 7.87
CA ASP A 56 -7.29 5.05 7.55
C ASP A 56 -8.01 3.70 7.40
N ARG A 57 -7.27 2.63 7.08
CA ARG A 57 -7.78 1.24 7.02
C ARG A 57 -7.71 0.53 8.37
N GLY A 58 -7.37 1.24 9.45
CA GLY A 58 -7.23 0.71 10.80
C GLY A 58 -5.91 0.00 11.09
N LEU A 59 -4.90 0.12 10.20
CA LEU A 59 -3.60 -0.47 10.44
C LEU A 59 -2.76 0.45 11.33
N VAL A 60 -2.51 0.02 12.56
CA VAL A 60 -1.70 0.75 13.53
C VAL A 60 -0.21 0.55 13.23
N SER A 61 0.58 1.63 13.34
CA SER A 61 2.04 1.51 13.18
C SER A 61 2.65 0.82 14.39
N VAL A 62 3.42 -0.24 14.16
CA VAL A 62 4.20 -0.93 15.21
C VAL A 62 5.15 0.04 15.92
N LYS A 63 5.72 1.00 15.19
CA LYS A 63 6.58 2.04 15.77
C LYS A 63 5.80 2.92 16.76
N GLU A 64 4.60 3.37 16.38
CA GLU A 64 3.75 4.20 17.25
C GLU A 64 3.36 3.43 18.51
N LEU A 65 3.04 2.13 18.37
CA LEU A 65 2.75 1.25 19.50
C LEU A 65 3.96 1.11 20.43
N TRP A 66 5.14 0.87 19.87
CA TRP A 66 6.38 0.74 20.63
C TRP A 66 6.72 2.02 21.40
N VAL A 67 6.64 3.18 20.75
CA VAL A 67 6.87 4.48 21.40
C VAL A 67 5.87 4.70 22.53
N LYS A 68 4.59 4.37 22.34
CA LYS A 68 3.55 4.51 23.37
C LYS A 68 3.81 3.63 24.59
N ILE A 69 4.36 2.43 24.40
CA ILE A 69 4.71 1.50 25.48
C ILE A 69 5.95 1.99 26.25
N HIS A 70 6.98 2.45 25.53
CA HIS A 70 8.27 2.80 26.14
C HIS A 70 8.37 4.24 26.67
N TYR A 71 7.55 5.17 26.18
CA TYR A 71 7.53 6.58 26.59
C TYR A 71 6.10 7.03 26.92
N PRO A 72 5.49 6.53 28.01
CA PRO A 72 4.18 7.03 28.43
C PRO A 72 4.29 8.51 28.82
N ALA A 73 3.36 9.33 28.34
CA ALA A 73 3.33 10.79 28.55
C ALA A 73 3.29 11.22 30.04
N THR A 74 3.09 10.27 30.95
CA THR A 74 3.04 10.43 32.41
C THR A 74 4.41 10.33 33.09
N ALA A 75 5.51 10.14 32.33
CA ALA A 75 6.87 10.22 32.88
C ALA A 75 7.31 11.69 33.02
N ARG A 76 6.66 12.44 33.93
CA ARG A 76 7.13 13.73 34.44
C ARG A 76 6.81 13.85 35.91
#